data_AF-A0A1I6CCT6-F1
#
_entry.id   AF-A0A1I6CCT6-F1
#
_cell.length_a   1.000
_cell.length_b   1.000
_cell.length_c   1.000
_cell.angle_alpha   90.00
_cell.angle_beta   90.00
_cell.angle_gamma   90.00
#
_symmetry.space_group_name_H-M   'P 1'
#
loop_
_entity.id
_entity.type
_entity.pdbx_description
1 polymer ?
#
loop_
_entity_poly.entity_id
_entity_poly.type
_entity_poly.pdbx_seq_one_letter_code
_entity_poly.pdbx_strand_id
1 'polypeptide(L)'
;MKKRALFTIPLSLILVALIITSFFLLNIKPNPSGVSKAQKLAEYTKPAVVRIVNYAIVEWQFNDSHPDVEAFLQATNYQSVYGGSGSGAIISSDGYIVTNAHVVDISETEDADIANTAFEQFVTDFANYYGYDINASYDYLVAYMQYTKVTKELKVILPGGDTLDGEIKSFGAPINEGKDVAVVKIEGKNLPTLKLGNSDDIQNQDNIWVIGYPAAADSDLLSPDSSLVSSMNAGQISATSKKTEQGSPVIQLNAASTHGNSGGPVINEKGEIVGLLTFRGDTVNGQEVQGFNFAVPVNTVKEFVNQAGAKNKTSETDELYREGLTLYWAGYYKNALEKFEAVERIFPNHSEINRYISNAEKKVDESKTLWTDYQTLFYVGDGIAALVILLLMLFTFVMKPKQPQLAVAAASPAPAPPAAAPTPPPAPAPEAKPENTIPDLNNDGKIDIQDILLALQKQQEQQNKDKKDE
;
A
#
# COMPACT_ATOMS: atom_id res chain seq x y z
N MET A 1 70.57 16.79 -20.52
CA MET A 1 69.22 16.21 -20.79
C MET A 1 68.64 15.43 -19.61
N LYS A 2 69.30 14.41 -19.04
CA LYS A 2 68.72 13.47 -18.04
C LYS A 2 67.87 14.05 -16.88
N LYS A 3 68.11 15.29 -16.40
CA LYS A 3 67.31 15.90 -15.31
C LYS A 3 65.88 16.36 -15.69
N ARG A 4 65.53 16.60 -16.97
CA ARG A 4 64.17 17.09 -17.34
C ARG A 4 63.10 15.99 -17.35
N ALA A 5 63.44 14.79 -17.83
CA ALA A 5 62.52 13.64 -17.87
C ALA A 5 62.09 13.13 -16.48
N LEU A 6 62.86 13.45 -15.42
CA LEU A 6 62.58 13.04 -14.06
C LEU A 6 61.36 13.75 -13.42
N PHE A 7 60.93 14.88 -14.00
CA PHE A 7 59.80 15.68 -13.48
C PHE A 7 58.49 15.49 -14.23
N THR A 8 58.51 15.07 -15.50
CA THR A 8 57.28 14.88 -16.29
C THR A 8 56.57 13.57 -15.95
N ILE A 9 57.32 12.48 -15.75
CA ILE A 9 56.80 11.15 -15.39
C ILE A 9 55.91 11.18 -14.12
N PRO A 10 56.36 11.71 -12.96
CA PRO A 10 55.51 11.77 -11.77
C PRO A 10 54.26 12.64 -11.98
N LEU A 11 54.32 13.68 -12.82
CA LEU A 11 53.17 14.54 -13.07
C LEU A 11 52.09 13.83 -13.90
N SER A 12 52.48 13.05 -14.91
CA SER A 12 51.53 12.16 -15.61
C SER A 12 50.95 11.07 -14.72
N LEU A 13 51.74 10.53 -13.78
CA LEU A 13 51.25 9.53 -12.81
C LEU A 13 50.22 10.13 -11.83
N ILE A 14 50.39 11.40 -11.44
CA ILE A 14 49.39 12.14 -10.64
C ILE A 14 48.10 12.33 -11.43
N LEU A 15 48.15 12.68 -12.72
CA LEU A 15 46.96 12.78 -13.57
C LEU A 15 46.21 11.44 -13.68
N VAL A 16 46.95 10.36 -13.92
CA VAL A 16 46.37 9.00 -13.99
C VAL A 16 45.77 8.60 -12.64
N ALA A 17 46.42 8.91 -11.53
CA ALA A 17 45.88 8.65 -10.19
C ALA A 17 44.62 9.49 -9.88
N LEU A 18 44.57 10.76 -10.32
CA LEU A 18 43.37 11.61 -10.22
C LEU A 18 42.22 11.00 -11.01
N ILE A 19 42.40 10.75 -12.32
CA ILE A 19 41.35 10.18 -13.18
C ILE A 19 40.86 8.81 -12.66
N ILE A 20 41.77 7.96 -12.16
CA ILE A 20 41.40 6.68 -11.52
C ILE A 20 40.58 6.91 -10.24
N THR A 21 40.92 7.93 -9.43
CA THR A 21 40.17 8.27 -8.21
C THR A 21 38.80 8.85 -8.55
N SER A 22 38.72 9.79 -9.50
CA SER A 22 37.47 10.35 -10.04
C SER A 22 36.57 9.23 -10.57
N PHE A 23 37.11 8.34 -11.40
CA PHE A 23 36.39 7.17 -11.91
C PHE A 23 35.93 6.22 -10.79
N PHE A 24 36.78 5.93 -9.79
CA PHE A 24 36.42 5.05 -8.68
C PHE A 24 35.28 5.64 -7.84
N LEU A 25 35.38 6.90 -7.43
CA LEU A 25 34.35 7.60 -6.65
C LEU A 25 33.01 7.64 -7.40
N LEU A 26 33.02 7.94 -8.70
CA LEU A 26 31.84 7.96 -9.56
C LEU A 26 31.20 6.58 -9.79
N ASN A 27 31.89 5.49 -9.46
CA ASN A 27 31.36 4.12 -9.54
C ASN A 27 30.90 3.56 -8.17
N ILE A 28 31.00 4.32 -7.08
CA ILE A 28 30.47 3.91 -5.77
C ILE A 28 28.94 3.95 -5.81
N LYS A 29 28.31 2.76 -5.88
CA LYS A 29 26.85 2.62 -5.86
C LYS A 29 26.32 2.52 -4.42
N PRO A 30 25.13 3.10 -4.12
CA PRO A 30 24.41 2.83 -2.88
C PRO A 30 24.21 1.32 -2.64
N ASN A 31 24.52 0.85 -1.44
CA ASN A 31 24.39 -0.56 -1.06
C ASN A 31 23.56 -0.69 0.23
N PRO A 32 22.25 -1.03 0.14
CA PRO A 32 21.37 -1.18 1.30
C PRO A 32 21.54 -2.56 1.95
N SER A 33 22.76 -2.94 2.32
CA SER A 33 23.09 -4.29 2.81
C SER A 33 22.61 -4.60 4.23
N GLY A 34 22.32 -3.58 5.04
CA GLY A 34 21.85 -3.73 6.43
C GLY A 34 20.37 -4.10 6.61
N VAL A 35 19.62 -4.35 5.53
CA VAL A 35 18.17 -4.54 5.55
C VAL A 35 17.78 -5.88 4.92
N SER A 36 16.99 -6.66 5.66
CA SER A 36 16.61 -8.03 5.27
C SER A 36 15.70 -8.07 4.03
N LYS A 37 15.67 -9.20 3.32
CA LYS A 37 14.84 -9.37 2.12
C LYS A 37 13.35 -9.22 2.43
N ALA A 38 12.88 -9.81 3.53
CA ALA A 38 11.50 -9.70 3.99
C ALA A 38 11.12 -8.26 4.37
N GLN A 39 12.00 -7.52 5.05
CA GLN A 39 11.76 -6.11 5.38
C GLN A 39 11.66 -5.24 4.11
N LYS A 40 12.52 -5.49 3.12
CA LYS A 40 12.42 -4.82 1.81
C LYS A 40 11.08 -5.11 1.14
N LEU A 41 10.66 -6.37 1.12
CA LEU A 41 9.36 -6.75 0.54
C LEU A 41 8.19 -6.05 1.24
N ALA A 42 8.18 -5.98 2.58
CA ALA A 42 7.13 -5.29 3.33
C ALA A 42 6.98 -3.81 2.92
N GLU A 43 8.08 -3.06 3.02
CA GLU A 43 8.14 -1.63 2.67
C GLU A 43 7.83 -1.41 1.17
N TYR A 44 8.19 -2.35 0.29
CA TYR A 44 7.96 -2.32 -1.16
C TYR A 44 6.56 -2.72 -1.62
N THR A 45 5.70 -3.25 -0.76
CA THR A 45 4.43 -3.86 -1.21
C THR A 45 3.21 -3.44 -0.39
N LYS A 46 3.34 -3.19 0.92
CA LYS A 46 2.22 -2.72 1.74
C LYS A 46 1.50 -1.47 1.21
N PRO A 47 2.17 -0.43 0.65
CA PRO A 47 1.49 0.76 0.12
C PRO A 47 0.54 0.51 -1.06
N ALA A 48 0.63 -0.66 -1.70
CA ALA A 48 -0.20 -1.07 -2.84
C ALA A 48 -1.27 -2.12 -2.49
N VAL A 49 -1.36 -2.53 -1.21
CA VAL A 49 -2.40 -3.44 -0.71
C VAL A 49 -3.49 -2.61 -0.05
N VAL A 50 -4.73 -2.78 -0.48
CA VAL A 50 -5.88 -1.98 -0.02
C VAL A 50 -6.83 -2.84 0.80
N ARG A 51 -7.61 -2.19 1.66
CA ARG A 51 -8.79 -2.80 2.27
C ARG A 51 -9.99 -2.54 1.36
N ILE A 52 -10.88 -3.52 1.26
CA ILE A 52 -12.13 -3.42 0.52
C ILE A 52 -13.27 -3.67 1.50
N VAL A 53 -14.30 -2.83 1.44
CA VAL A 53 -15.51 -2.95 2.26
C VAL A 53 -16.70 -2.93 1.30
N ASN A 54 -17.47 -4.01 1.28
CA ASN A 54 -18.59 -4.21 0.36
C ASN A 54 -19.81 -4.52 1.22
N TYR A 55 -20.81 -3.65 1.19
CA TYR A 55 -21.97 -3.75 2.09
C TYR A 55 -23.23 -3.22 1.43
N ALA A 56 -24.37 -3.58 2.01
CA ALA A 56 -25.66 -3.05 1.69
C ALA A 56 -26.35 -2.53 2.95
N ILE A 57 -26.95 -1.34 2.84
CA ILE A 57 -27.89 -0.80 3.84
C ILE A 57 -29.29 -1.20 3.38
N VAL A 58 -30.00 -1.98 4.20
CA VAL A 58 -31.39 -2.36 4.00
C VAL A 58 -32.28 -1.47 4.87
N GLU A 59 -33.21 -0.75 4.26
CA GLU A 59 -34.20 0.09 4.95
C GLU A 59 -35.50 -0.71 5.16
N TRP A 60 -36.04 -0.66 6.37
CA TRP A 60 -37.17 -1.47 6.81
C TRP A 60 -38.44 -0.65 7.05
N GLN A 61 -39.58 -1.28 6.79
CA GLN A 61 -40.90 -0.84 7.24
C GLN A 61 -41.54 -1.95 8.06
N PHE A 62 -42.03 -1.60 9.26
CA PHE A 62 -42.78 -2.48 10.15
C PHE A 62 -44.24 -2.01 10.22
N ASN A 63 -45.18 -2.95 10.11
CA ASN A 63 -46.61 -2.69 9.90
C ASN A 63 -47.51 -3.24 11.03
N ASP A 64 -46.98 -3.35 12.24
CA ASP A 64 -47.72 -3.65 13.47
C ASP A 64 -47.20 -2.73 14.61
N SER A 65 -47.70 -2.87 15.83
CA SER A 65 -47.30 -2.06 16.98
C SER A 65 -46.82 -2.90 18.17
N HIS A 66 -45.64 -3.50 18.01
CA HIS A 66 -44.93 -4.23 19.07
C HIS A 66 -43.84 -3.34 19.67
N PRO A 67 -43.95 -2.93 20.96
CA PRO A 67 -43.04 -1.94 21.56
C PRO A 67 -41.56 -2.27 21.44
N ASP A 68 -41.18 -3.53 21.63
CA ASP A 68 -39.77 -3.96 21.55
C ASP A 68 -39.22 -3.92 20.12
N VAL A 69 -40.03 -4.22 19.11
CA VAL A 69 -39.63 -4.14 17.69
C VAL A 69 -39.53 -2.69 17.25
N GLU A 70 -40.48 -1.84 17.65
CA GLU A 70 -40.41 -0.39 17.44
C GLU A 70 -39.17 0.22 18.09
N ALA A 71 -38.84 -0.17 19.33
CA ALA A 71 -37.66 0.32 20.05
C ALA A 71 -36.34 -0.14 19.40
N PHE A 72 -36.26 -1.40 18.97
CA PHE A 72 -35.08 -1.94 18.30
C PHE A 72 -34.85 -1.29 16.93
N LEU A 73 -35.92 -1.12 16.13
CA LEU A 73 -35.84 -0.40 14.85
C LEU A 73 -35.49 1.08 15.05
N GLN A 74 -36.04 1.76 16.06
CA GLN A 74 -35.64 3.14 16.38
C GLN A 74 -34.16 3.22 16.78
N ALA A 75 -33.63 2.22 17.50
CA ALA A 75 -32.22 2.13 17.84
C ALA A 75 -31.30 1.88 16.63
N THR A 76 -31.82 1.39 15.49
CA THR A 76 -31.07 1.24 14.23
C THR A 76 -31.49 2.20 13.12
N ASN A 77 -32.28 3.25 13.42
CA ASN A 77 -32.90 4.14 12.42
C ASN A 77 -33.66 3.41 11.30
N TYR A 78 -34.33 2.30 11.63
CA TYR A 78 -35.04 1.40 10.72
C TYR A 78 -34.14 0.80 9.63
N GLN A 79 -32.84 0.66 9.90
CA GLN A 79 -31.85 0.12 8.97
C GLN A 79 -31.18 -1.14 9.50
N SER A 80 -30.60 -1.92 8.59
CA SER A 80 -29.63 -2.98 8.89
C SER A 80 -28.51 -2.95 7.86
N VAL A 81 -27.29 -3.27 8.31
CA VAL A 81 -26.12 -3.39 7.44
C VAL A 81 -25.81 -4.86 7.24
N TYR A 82 -25.72 -5.30 6.00
CA TYR A 82 -25.25 -6.62 5.60
C TYR A 82 -23.99 -6.46 4.75
N GLY A 83 -22.88 -7.11 5.09
CA GLY A 83 -21.65 -6.87 4.35
C GLY A 83 -20.47 -7.80 4.64
N GLY A 84 -19.37 -7.52 3.96
CA GLY A 84 -18.06 -8.12 4.21
C GLY A 84 -16.95 -7.07 4.09
N SER A 85 -15.79 -7.38 4.68
CA SER A 85 -14.56 -6.67 4.36
C SER A 85 -13.44 -7.66 4.05
N GLY A 86 -12.60 -7.26 3.10
CA GLY A 86 -11.51 -8.06 2.57
C GLY A 86 -10.34 -7.18 2.15
N SER A 87 -9.47 -7.75 1.33
CA SER A 87 -8.24 -7.13 0.86
C SER A 87 -8.20 -7.09 -0.66
N GLY A 88 -7.34 -6.24 -1.23
CA GLY A 88 -7.03 -6.23 -2.65
C GLY A 88 -5.63 -5.70 -2.92
N ALA A 89 -5.18 -5.80 -4.18
CA ALA A 89 -3.90 -5.24 -4.61
C ALA A 89 -4.09 -4.30 -5.80
N ILE A 90 -3.58 -3.07 -5.68
CA ILE A 90 -3.49 -2.13 -6.80
C ILE A 90 -2.45 -2.67 -7.79
N ILE A 91 -2.85 -2.87 -9.04
CA ILE A 91 -2.00 -3.40 -10.12
C ILE A 91 -1.69 -2.35 -11.20
N SER A 92 -2.34 -1.19 -11.17
CA SER A 92 -2.09 -0.11 -12.14
C SER A 92 -2.25 1.26 -11.49
N SER A 93 -1.37 2.19 -11.86
CA SER A 93 -1.26 3.52 -11.25
C SER A 93 -2.46 4.44 -11.46
N ASP A 94 -3.40 4.04 -12.33
CA ASP A 94 -4.68 4.69 -12.63
C ASP A 94 -5.89 4.05 -11.92
N GLY A 95 -5.64 3.12 -10.99
CA GLY A 95 -6.62 2.66 -10.01
C GLY A 95 -7.29 1.31 -10.26
N TYR A 96 -6.70 0.43 -11.09
CA TYR A 96 -7.15 -0.96 -11.17
C TYR A 96 -6.62 -1.80 -10.02
N ILE A 97 -7.52 -2.50 -9.33
CA ILE A 97 -7.28 -3.37 -8.18
C ILE A 97 -7.74 -4.79 -8.53
N VAL A 98 -7.00 -5.80 -8.08
CA VAL A 98 -7.43 -7.20 -8.09
C VAL A 98 -7.82 -7.65 -6.68
N THR A 99 -8.89 -8.43 -6.59
CA THR A 99 -9.40 -9.05 -5.35
C THR A 99 -10.19 -10.33 -5.71
N ASN A 100 -10.80 -10.99 -4.73
CA ASN A 100 -11.70 -12.11 -4.97
C ASN A 100 -13.12 -11.64 -5.30
N ALA A 101 -13.92 -12.54 -5.89
CA ALA A 101 -15.31 -12.24 -6.22
C ALA A 101 -16.18 -12.17 -4.95
N HIS A 102 -15.99 -13.10 -4.02
CA HIS A 102 -16.71 -13.12 -2.73
C HIS A 102 -16.37 -11.94 -1.78
N VAL A 103 -15.45 -11.05 -2.17
CA VAL A 103 -15.15 -9.80 -1.44
C VAL A 103 -16.00 -8.63 -1.97
N VAL A 104 -16.59 -8.76 -3.17
CA VAL A 104 -17.36 -7.70 -3.85
C VAL A 104 -18.72 -8.17 -4.39
N ASP A 105 -19.13 -9.40 -4.07
CA ASP A 105 -20.31 -10.08 -4.62
C ASP A 105 -21.64 -9.40 -4.31
N ILE A 106 -21.82 -8.79 -3.12
CA ILE A 106 -23.02 -8.02 -2.74
C ILE A 106 -23.37 -6.90 -3.74
N SER A 107 -22.40 -6.40 -4.51
CA SER A 107 -22.66 -5.43 -5.59
C SER A 107 -23.39 -6.07 -6.79
N GLU A 108 -23.24 -7.37 -7.01
CA GLU A 108 -23.85 -8.18 -8.08
C GLU A 108 -25.05 -9.03 -7.59
N THR A 109 -25.18 -9.29 -6.27
CA THR A 109 -26.31 -10.04 -5.66
C THR A 109 -27.64 -9.28 -5.81
N GLU A 110 -28.76 -9.99 -5.99
CA GLU A 110 -30.09 -9.38 -6.08
C GLU A 110 -30.55 -8.75 -4.75
N ASP A 111 -31.28 -7.63 -4.83
CA ASP A 111 -31.72 -6.87 -3.64
C ASP A 111 -32.59 -7.70 -2.69
N ALA A 112 -33.38 -8.63 -3.22
CA ALA A 112 -34.25 -9.49 -2.43
C ALA A 112 -33.45 -10.50 -1.58
N ASP A 113 -32.37 -11.07 -2.13
CA ASP A 113 -31.55 -12.06 -1.41
C ASP A 113 -30.74 -11.38 -0.30
N ILE A 114 -30.22 -10.18 -0.57
CA ILE A 114 -29.60 -9.30 0.44
C ILE A 114 -30.59 -9.00 1.56
N ALA A 115 -31.82 -8.62 1.22
CA ALA A 115 -32.86 -8.33 2.21
C ALA A 115 -33.22 -9.57 3.03
N ASN A 116 -33.31 -10.76 2.43
CA ASN A 116 -33.60 -12.01 3.14
C ASN A 116 -32.52 -12.32 4.20
N THR A 117 -31.23 -12.27 3.83
CA THR A 117 -30.15 -12.55 4.80
C THR A 117 -29.99 -11.43 5.84
N ALA A 118 -30.23 -10.16 5.47
CA ALA A 118 -30.28 -9.06 6.43
C ALA A 118 -31.46 -9.20 7.42
N PHE A 119 -32.60 -9.74 6.98
CA PHE A 119 -33.75 -10.04 7.83
C PHE A 119 -33.44 -11.16 8.82
N GLU A 120 -32.84 -12.27 8.37
CA GLU A 120 -32.44 -13.39 9.24
C GLU A 120 -31.44 -12.95 10.34
N GLN A 121 -30.48 -12.10 9.99
CA GLN A 121 -29.57 -11.46 10.96
C GLN A 121 -30.34 -10.56 11.94
N PHE A 122 -31.21 -9.68 11.44
CA PHE A 122 -32.03 -8.78 12.26
C PHE A 122 -32.90 -9.55 13.28
N VAL A 123 -33.61 -10.60 12.83
CA VAL A 123 -34.43 -11.47 13.68
C VAL A 123 -33.58 -12.10 14.78
N THR A 124 -32.39 -12.59 14.43
CA THR A 124 -31.46 -13.24 15.37
C THR A 124 -30.95 -12.26 16.43
N ASP A 125 -30.53 -11.05 16.03
CA ASP A 125 -30.04 -10.03 16.96
C ASP A 125 -31.16 -9.46 17.85
N PHE A 126 -32.35 -9.24 17.29
CA PHE A 126 -33.55 -8.84 18.05
C PHE A 126 -33.92 -9.90 19.10
N ALA A 127 -34.02 -11.17 18.69
CA ALA A 127 -34.38 -12.27 19.58
C ALA A 127 -33.34 -12.44 20.70
N ASN A 128 -32.04 -12.39 20.37
CA ASN A 128 -30.96 -12.45 21.35
C ASN A 128 -30.94 -11.25 22.32
N TYR A 129 -31.28 -10.04 21.87
CA TYR A 129 -31.31 -8.83 22.71
C TYR A 129 -32.45 -8.88 23.74
N TYR A 130 -33.65 -9.30 23.34
CA TYR A 130 -34.83 -9.36 24.23
C TYR A 130 -34.99 -10.72 24.95
N GLY A 131 -34.22 -11.74 24.57
CA GLY A 131 -34.33 -13.09 25.14
C GLY A 131 -35.55 -13.88 24.63
N TYR A 132 -35.94 -13.66 23.38
CA TYR A 132 -37.04 -14.35 22.72
C TYR A 132 -36.56 -15.59 21.93
N ASP A 133 -37.50 -16.47 21.58
CA ASP A 133 -37.22 -17.59 20.67
C ASP A 133 -37.04 -17.07 19.23
N ILE A 134 -35.98 -17.52 18.56
CA ILE A 134 -35.61 -17.04 17.21
C ILE A 134 -36.68 -17.42 16.17
N ASN A 135 -37.26 -18.63 16.24
CA ASN A 135 -38.27 -19.08 15.29
C ASN A 135 -39.60 -18.34 15.49
N ALA A 136 -40.03 -18.16 16.75
CA ALA A 136 -41.22 -17.37 17.06
C ALA A 136 -41.05 -15.88 16.67
N SER A 137 -39.82 -15.35 16.79
CA SER A 137 -39.49 -13.99 16.33
C SER A 137 -39.49 -13.89 14.80
N TYR A 138 -39.00 -14.91 14.10
CA TYR A 138 -39.06 -15.01 12.64
C TYR A 138 -40.50 -15.04 12.13
N ASP A 139 -41.30 -16.00 12.62
CA ASP A 139 -42.71 -16.20 12.25
C ASP A 139 -43.56 -14.94 12.49
N TYR A 140 -43.26 -14.18 13.54
CA TYR A 140 -43.91 -12.89 13.80
C TYR A 140 -43.40 -11.79 12.86
N LEU A 141 -42.09 -11.54 12.81
CA LEU A 141 -41.53 -10.42 12.06
C LEU A 141 -41.78 -10.56 10.55
N VAL A 142 -41.72 -11.77 9.99
CA VAL A 142 -41.90 -11.99 8.54
C VAL A 142 -43.34 -11.71 8.06
N ALA A 143 -44.31 -11.63 8.99
CA ALA A 143 -45.69 -11.28 8.69
C ALA A 143 -45.95 -9.75 8.66
N TYR A 144 -45.07 -8.94 9.27
CA TYR A 144 -45.30 -7.49 9.48
C TYR A 144 -44.16 -6.59 9.01
N MET A 145 -42.97 -7.13 8.77
CA MET A 145 -41.76 -6.40 8.38
C MET A 145 -41.44 -6.63 6.89
N GLN A 146 -41.14 -5.55 6.17
CA GLN A 146 -40.76 -5.60 4.75
C GLN A 146 -39.60 -4.62 4.50
N TYR A 147 -38.71 -4.95 3.57
CA TYR A 147 -37.72 -3.98 3.10
C TYR A 147 -38.38 -2.97 2.16
N THR A 148 -37.91 -1.73 2.18
CA THR A 148 -38.39 -0.64 1.30
C THR A 148 -37.35 -0.22 0.27
N LYS A 149 -36.06 -0.37 0.61
CA LYS A 149 -34.92 0.00 -0.24
C LYS A 149 -33.67 -0.77 0.21
N VAL A 150 -32.84 -1.15 -0.76
CA VAL A 150 -31.48 -1.65 -0.56
C VAL A 150 -30.50 -0.64 -1.17
N THR A 151 -29.41 -0.34 -0.49
CA THR A 151 -28.37 0.59 -0.96
C THR A 151 -27.02 -0.10 -0.89
N LYS A 152 -26.50 -0.55 -2.04
CA LYS A 152 -25.20 -1.23 -2.17
C LYS A 152 -24.07 -0.21 -2.24
N GLU A 153 -22.98 -0.49 -1.54
CA GLU A 153 -21.80 0.36 -1.42
C GLU A 153 -20.53 -0.47 -1.46
N LEU A 154 -19.69 -0.22 -2.47
CA LEU A 154 -18.35 -0.81 -2.62
C LEU A 154 -17.30 0.28 -2.38
N LYS A 155 -16.65 0.24 -1.22
CA LYS A 155 -15.61 1.18 -0.82
C LYS A 155 -14.24 0.51 -0.81
N VAL A 156 -13.22 1.26 -1.20
CA VAL A 156 -11.81 0.87 -1.10
C VAL A 156 -11.09 1.86 -0.20
N ILE A 157 -10.42 1.36 0.83
CA ILE A 157 -9.62 2.16 1.77
C ILE A 157 -8.14 1.94 1.44
N LEU A 158 -7.43 3.03 1.16
CA LEU A 158 -5.99 3.02 0.90
C LEU A 158 -5.20 2.97 2.22
N PRO A 159 -3.96 2.45 2.22
CA PRO A 159 -3.06 2.50 3.40
C PRO A 159 -2.81 3.90 4.00
N GLY A 160 -3.12 4.97 3.28
CA GLY A 160 -3.05 6.35 3.76
C GLY A 160 -4.32 6.88 4.44
N GLY A 161 -5.40 6.09 4.52
CA GLY A 161 -6.69 6.47 5.08
C GLY A 161 -7.72 7.01 4.07
N ASP A 162 -7.31 7.33 2.84
CA ASP A 162 -8.25 7.71 1.77
C ASP A 162 -9.26 6.60 1.51
N THR A 163 -10.55 6.93 1.52
CA THR A 163 -11.62 6.04 1.04
C THR A 163 -12.13 6.52 -0.31
N LEU A 164 -12.30 5.58 -1.24
CA LEU A 164 -12.70 5.81 -2.62
C LEU A 164 -13.80 4.82 -3.03
N ASP A 165 -14.71 5.26 -3.90
CA ASP A 165 -15.72 4.39 -4.49
C ASP A 165 -15.09 3.42 -5.49
N GLY A 166 -15.48 2.14 -5.41
CA GLY A 166 -15.03 1.08 -6.31
C GLY A 166 -16.09 0.71 -7.34
N GLU A 167 -15.70 0.61 -8.61
CA GLU A 167 -16.55 0.12 -9.70
C GLU A 167 -16.03 -1.23 -10.21
N ILE A 168 -16.86 -2.26 -10.27
CA ILE A 168 -16.48 -3.58 -10.80
C ILE A 168 -16.29 -3.49 -12.33
N LYS A 169 -15.15 -3.98 -12.82
CA LYS A 169 -14.78 -3.99 -14.26
C LYS A 169 -14.70 -5.37 -14.88
N SER A 170 -14.58 -6.41 -14.06
CA SER A 170 -14.77 -7.80 -14.45
C SER A 170 -15.00 -8.63 -13.19
N PHE A 171 -15.94 -9.57 -13.25
CA PHE A 171 -16.30 -10.46 -12.15
C PHE A 171 -16.37 -11.90 -12.69
N GLY A 172 -15.93 -12.87 -11.89
CA GLY A 172 -16.13 -14.30 -12.16
C GLY A 172 -16.65 -14.97 -10.91
N ALA A 173 -17.60 -15.91 -11.07
CA ALA A 173 -18.33 -16.50 -9.93
C ALA A 173 -17.42 -16.99 -8.78
N PRO A 174 -17.89 -16.92 -7.51
CA PRO A 174 -17.16 -17.35 -6.32
C PRO A 174 -16.59 -18.77 -6.40
N ILE A 175 -15.70 -19.14 -5.47
CA ILE A 175 -14.79 -20.28 -5.69
C ILE A 175 -15.48 -21.66 -5.81
N ASN A 176 -16.70 -21.78 -5.29
CA ASN A 176 -17.55 -22.96 -5.39
C ASN A 176 -18.26 -23.11 -6.75
N GLU A 177 -18.22 -22.08 -7.60
CA GLU A 177 -18.98 -21.99 -8.85
C GLU A 177 -18.10 -21.57 -10.05
N GLY A 178 -16.98 -20.90 -9.80
CA GLY A 178 -16.13 -20.32 -10.84
C GLY A 178 -14.66 -20.21 -10.44
N LYS A 179 -14.15 -18.98 -10.51
CA LYS A 179 -12.71 -18.67 -10.41
C LYS A 179 -12.37 -17.67 -9.31
N ASP A 180 -13.39 -17.06 -8.68
CA ASP A 180 -13.25 -16.15 -7.55
C ASP A 180 -12.26 -15.01 -7.78
N VAL A 181 -12.43 -14.25 -8.86
CA VAL A 181 -11.64 -13.05 -9.14
C VAL A 181 -12.59 -11.92 -9.49
N ALA A 182 -12.34 -10.76 -8.90
CA ALA A 182 -12.87 -9.48 -9.36
C ALA A 182 -11.74 -8.50 -9.67
N VAL A 183 -12.01 -7.60 -10.61
CA VAL A 183 -11.19 -6.41 -10.87
C VAL A 183 -12.04 -5.19 -10.59
N VAL A 184 -11.59 -4.35 -9.66
CA VAL A 184 -12.24 -3.12 -9.23
C VAL A 184 -11.45 -1.92 -9.76
N LYS A 185 -12.15 -0.84 -10.13
CA LYS A 185 -11.56 0.45 -10.50
C LYS A 185 -11.92 1.49 -9.44
N ILE A 186 -10.91 2.18 -8.92
CA ILE A 186 -11.05 3.41 -8.12
C ILE A 186 -10.53 4.60 -8.91
N GLU A 187 -10.97 5.82 -8.61
CA GLU A 187 -10.38 7.02 -9.21
C GLU A 187 -9.07 7.41 -8.50
N GLY A 188 -8.03 7.70 -9.30
CA GLY A 188 -6.70 8.01 -8.78
C GLY A 188 -5.63 8.08 -9.88
N LYS A 189 -4.47 8.60 -9.51
CA LYS A 189 -3.28 8.70 -10.36
C LYS A 189 -2.03 8.49 -9.51
N ASN A 190 -0.98 7.94 -10.10
CA ASN A 190 0.29 7.65 -9.42
C ASN A 190 0.13 6.82 -8.13
N LEU A 191 -0.93 6.00 -8.06
CA LEU A 191 -1.13 5.04 -6.96
C LEU A 191 0.04 4.03 -6.93
N PRO A 192 0.52 3.60 -5.74
CA PRO A 192 1.47 2.50 -5.61
C PRO A 192 0.93 1.21 -6.24
N THR A 193 1.80 0.33 -6.76
CA THR A 193 1.39 -0.87 -7.52
C THR A 193 2.20 -2.11 -7.20
N LEU A 194 1.56 -3.27 -7.33
CA LEU A 194 2.23 -4.58 -7.38
C LEU A 194 2.32 -5.10 -8.82
N LYS A 195 3.39 -5.84 -9.11
CA LYS A 195 3.55 -6.55 -10.40
C LYS A 195 2.83 -7.89 -10.37
N LEU A 196 2.15 -8.25 -11.45
CA LEU A 196 1.64 -9.60 -11.66
C LEU A 196 2.81 -10.50 -12.10
N GLY A 197 3.15 -11.49 -11.29
CA GLY A 197 4.19 -12.48 -11.57
C GLY A 197 3.70 -13.57 -12.52
N ASN A 198 4.16 -14.79 -12.33
CA ASN A 198 3.73 -15.97 -13.10
C ASN A 198 3.49 -17.13 -12.13
N SER A 199 2.30 -17.73 -12.14
CA SER A 199 1.98 -18.88 -11.29
C SER A 199 2.55 -20.20 -11.83
N ASP A 200 2.97 -20.23 -13.10
CA ASP A 200 3.54 -21.44 -13.71
C ASP A 200 5.04 -21.60 -13.38
N ASP A 201 5.68 -20.53 -12.88
CA ASP A 201 7.10 -20.52 -12.48
C ASP A 201 7.32 -20.95 -11.02
N ILE A 202 6.25 -21.10 -10.22
CA ILE A 202 6.36 -21.40 -8.77
C ILE A 202 6.45 -22.90 -8.49
N GLN A 203 7.13 -23.26 -7.41
CA GLN A 203 7.36 -24.64 -6.98
C GLN A 203 6.92 -24.86 -5.54
N ASN A 204 6.67 -26.13 -5.19
CA ASN A 204 6.45 -26.50 -3.78
C ASN A 204 7.68 -26.12 -2.95
N GLN A 205 7.46 -25.57 -1.76
CA GLN A 205 8.47 -24.99 -0.85
C GLN A 205 9.04 -23.62 -1.26
N ASP A 206 8.57 -22.99 -2.35
CA ASP A 206 8.89 -21.57 -2.60
C ASP A 206 8.37 -20.70 -1.45
N ASN A 207 9.21 -19.77 -1.00
CA ASN A 207 8.85 -18.79 0.04
C ASN A 207 7.87 -17.76 -0.52
N ILE A 208 6.78 -17.54 0.19
CA ILE A 208 5.77 -16.53 -0.12
C ILE A 208 5.43 -15.68 1.10
N TRP A 209 4.77 -14.55 0.84
CA TRP A 209 4.14 -13.73 1.86
C TRP A 209 2.72 -13.42 1.44
N VAL A 210 1.77 -13.54 2.38
CA VAL A 210 0.39 -13.11 2.21
C VAL A 210 0.25 -11.75 2.87
N ILE A 211 -0.32 -10.77 2.18
CA ILE A 211 -0.53 -9.41 2.70
C ILE A 211 -2.02 -9.08 2.65
N GLY A 212 -2.56 -8.51 3.72
CA GLY A 212 -3.98 -8.20 3.81
C GLY A 212 -4.38 -7.51 5.11
N TYR A 213 -5.68 -7.30 5.25
CA TYR A 213 -6.36 -6.60 6.33
C TYR A 213 -7.18 -7.61 7.14
N PRO A 214 -6.60 -8.26 8.16
CA PRO A 214 -7.31 -9.27 8.92
C PRO A 214 -8.41 -8.62 9.77
N ALA A 215 -9.62 -9.18 9.77
CA ALA A 215 -10.76 -8.64 10.55
C ALA A 215 -10.49 -8.57 12.07
N ALA A 216 -9.51 -9.33 12.57
CA ALA A 216 -9.04 -9.22 13.96
C ALA A 216 -8.29 -7.92 14.27
N ALA A 217 -7.97 -7.09 13.26
CA ALA A 217 -7.37 -5.76 13.43
C ALA A 217 -8.39 -4.70 13.87
N ASP A 218 -9.69 -4.98 13.78
CA ASP A 218 -10.78 -4.07 14.17
C ASP A 218 -11.21 -4.21 15.64
N SER A 219 -10.58 -5.13 16.37
CA SER A 219 -10.86 -5.42 17.79
C SER A 219 -10.75 -4.18 18.69
N ASP A 220 -11.69 -4.03 19.62
CA ASP A 220 -11.73 -3.04 20.71
C ASP A 220 -10.42 -2.86 21.52
N LEU A 221 -9.48 -3.80 21.42
CA LEU A 221 -8.15 -3.75 22.05
C LEU A 221 -7.12 -2.92 21.25
N LEU A 222 -7.45 -2.50 20.04
CA LEU A 222 -6.58 -1.79 19.10
C LEU A 222 -7.13 -0.38 18.81
N SER A 223 -6.26 0.55 18.45
CA SER A 223 -6.70 1.89 18.02
C SER A 223 -7.32 1.83 16.62
N PRO A 224 -8.31 2.68 16.26
CA PRO A 224 -8.88 2.74 14.92
C PRO A 224 -7.85 2.82 13.79
N ASP A 225 -6.77 3.60 13.97
CA ASP A 225 -5.63 3.68 13.03
C ASP A 225 -5.00 2.31 12.68
N SER A 226 -5.16 1.30 13.54
CA SER A 226 -4.66 -0.07 13.30
C SER A 226 -5.39 -0.77 12.16
N SER A 227 -6.66 -0.40 11.89
CA SER A 227 -7.46 -0.93 10.78
C SER A 227 -6.88 -0.56 9.40
N LEU A 228 -6.02 0.47 9.34
CA LEU A 228 -5.29 0.92 8.14
C LEU A 228 -3.95 0.19 7.94
N VAL A 229 -3.47 -0.57 8.93
CA VAL A 229 -2.14 -1.22 8.90
C VAL A 229 -2.24 -2.68 8.47
N SER A 230 -2.04 -2.96 7.17
CA SER A 230 -2.03 -4.33 6.65
C SER A 230 -0.98 -5.24 7.31
N SER A 231 -1.37 -6.48 7.58
CA SER A 231 -0.50 -7.55 8.06
C SER A 231 0.26 -8.21 6.92
N MET A 232 1.42 -8.80 7.20
CA MET A 232 2.26 -9.52 6.23
C MET A 232 2.79 -10.82 6.83
N ASN A 233 2.20 -11.93 6.41
CA ASN A 233 2.46 -13.25 6.98
C ASN A 233 3.31 -14.09 6.03
N ALA A 234 4.49 -14.52 6.50
CA ALA A 234 5.38 -15.40 5.74
C ALA A 234 4.87 -16.85 5.73
N GLY A 235 5.20 -17.58 4.67
CA GLY A 235 4.98 -19.01 4.55
C GLY A 235 5.56 -19.57 3.25
N GLN A 236 5.05 -20.71 2.82
CA GLN A 236 5.53 -21.44 1.66
C GLN A 236 4.38 -22.03 0.84
N ILE A 237 4.64 -22.22 -0.46
CA ILE A 237 3.82 -23.05 -1.33
C ILE A 237 3.86 -24.50 -0.85
N SER A 238 2.68 -25.08 -0.63
CA SER A 238 2.50 -26.46 -0.18
C SER A 238 2.13 -27.41 -1.33
N ALA A 239 1.31 -26.94 -2.28
CA ALA A 239 0.97 -27.68 -3.50
C ALA A 239 0.53 -26.73 -4.62
N THR A 240 1.09 -26.86 -5.83
CA THR A 240 0.70 -26.09 -7.01
C THR A 240 -0.39 -26.75 -7.88
N SER A 241 -0.55 -28.08 -7.78
CA SER A 241 -1.38 -28.87 -8.70
C SER A 241 -2.78 -29.24 -8.17
N LYS A 242 -3.32 -28.47 -7.20
CA LYS A 242 -4.67 -28.72 -6.66
C LYS A 242 -5.75 -28.02 -7.49
N LYS A 243 -6.98 -28.51 -7.35
CA LYS A 243 -8.18 -27.98 -8.00
C LYS A 243 -9.39 -28.03 -7.06
N THR A 244 -10.38 -27.19 -7.31
CA THR A 244 -11.74 -27.35 -6.78
C THR A 244 -12.45 -28.52 -7.47
N GLU A 245 -13.63 -28.93 -6.98
CA GLU A 245 -14.43 -29.99 -7.61
C GLU A 245 -14.89 -29.61 -9.03
N GLN A 246 -15.15 -28.31 -9.23
CA GLN A 246 -15.49 -27.65 -10.49
C GLN A 246 -14.27 -27.58 -11.45
N GLY A 247 -13.08 -27.97 -10.99
CA GLY A 247 -11.86 -28.10 -11.79
C GLY A 247 -10.99 -26.85 -11.88
N SER A 248 -11.37 -25.75 -11.21
CA SER A 248 -10.60 -24.50 -11.14
C SER A 248 -9.29 -24.73 -10.39
N PRO A 249 -8.13 -24.26 -10.92
CA PRO A 249 -6.83 -24.47 -10.29
C PRO A 249 -6.67 -23.63 -9.03
N VAL A 250 -6.08 -24.21 -7.98
CA VAL A 250 -5.80 -23.53 -6.70
C VAL A 250 -4.41 -23.88 -6.17
N ILE A 251 -3.73 -22.88 -5.63
CA ILE A 251 -2.42 -23.02 -4.98
C ILE A 251 -2.67 -23.22 -3.49
N GLN A 252 -2.18 -24.30 -2.89
CA GLN A 252 -2.17 -24.48 -1.44
C GLN A 252 -0.93 -23.80 -0.84
N LEU A 253 -1.11 -23.06 0.24
CA LEU A 253 -0.05 -22.39 1.00
C LEU A 253 -0.23 -22.57 2.52
N ASN A 254 0.86 -22.43 3.27
CA ASN A 254 0.86 -22.61 4.73
C ASN A 254 1.08 -21.33 5.56
N ALA A 255 1.15 -20.15 4.92
CA ALA A 255 1.23 -18.89 5.66
C ALA A 255 -0.03 -18.69 6.52
N ALA A 256 0.15 -18.16 7.73
CA ALA A 256 -0.96 -17.83 8.61
C ALA A 256 -1.93 -16.84 7.93
N SER A 257 -3.23 -17.06 8.05
CA SER A 257 -4.27 -16.20 7.47
C SER A 257 -5.57 -16.34 8.26
N THR A 258 -6.40 -15.31 8.18
CA THR A 258 -7.70 -15.18 8.87
C THR A 258 -8.70 -14.56 7.89
N HIS A 259 -9.96 -14.45 8.31
CA HIS A 259 -10.94 -13.61 7.61
C HIS A 259 -10.41 -12.16 7.45
N GLY A 260 -10.83 -11.47 6.40
CA GLY A 260 -10.34 -10.14 5.98
C GLY A 260 -9.09 -10.16 5.09
N ASN A 261 -8.22 -11.16 5.21
CA ASN A 261 -7.07 -11.31 4.30
C ASN A 261 -7.46 -11.78 2.88
N SER A 262 -8.68 -12.29 2.69
CA SER A 262 -9.15 -12.76 1.38
C SER A 262 -9.18 -11.64 0.35
N GLY A 263 -8.86 -11.96 -0.90
CA GLY A 263 -8.54 -11.02 -1.97
C GLY A 263 -7.12 -10.42 -1.88
N GLY A 264 -6.43 -10.61 -0.76
CA GLY A 264 -5.07 -10.10 -0.52
C GLY A 264 -4.01 -10.83 -1.35
N PRO A 265 -2.97 -10.13 -1.81
CA PRO A 265 -1.95 -10.73 -2.67
C PRO A 265 -1.05 -11.70 -1.92
N VAL A 266 -0.84 -12.86 -2.53
CA VAL A 266 0.27 -13.78 -2.24
C VAL A 266 1.44 -13.39 -3.14
N ILE A 267 2.53 -12.91 -2.56
CA ILE A 267 3.71 -12.44 -3.30
C ILE A 267 4.90 -13.42 -3.20
N ASN A 268 5.69 -13.49 -4.27
CA ASN A 268 6.98 -14.21 -4.29
C ASN A 268 8.14 -13.35 -3.74
N GLU A 269 9.34 -13.92 -3.66
CA GLU A 269 10.52 -13.22 -3.12
C GLU A 269 11.00 -11.99 -3.93
N LYS A 270 10.37 -11.65 -5.06
CA LYS A 270 10.67 -10.44 -5.84
C LYS A 270 9.65 -9.31 -5.57
N GLY A 271 8.54 -9.61 -4.87
CA GLY A 271 7.41 -8.70 -4.71
C GLY A 271 6.41 -8.75 -5.86
N GLU A 272 6.42 -9.83 -6.65
CA GLU A 272 5.40 -10.07 -7.69
C GLU A 272 4.28 -10.95 -7.12
N ILE A 273 3.02 -10.61 -7.43
CA ILE A 273 1.84 -11.43 -7.09
C ILE A 273 1.93 -12.77 -7.83
N VAL A 274 1.80 -13.88 -7.10
CA VAL A 274 1.68 -15.24 -7.64
C VAL A 274 0.30 -15.87 -7.42
N GLY A 275 -0.51 -15.28 -6.55
CA GLY A 275 -1.95 -15.55 -6.45
C GLY A 275 -2.68 -14.58 -5.51
N LEU A 276 -3.99 -14.74 -5.35
CA LEU A 276 -4.81 -14.04 -4.36
C LEU A 276 -5.32 -15.04 -3.33
N LEU A 277 -5.09 -14.81 -2.04
CA LEU A 277 -5.62 -15.66 -0.97
C LEU A 277 -7.15 -15.62 -1.03
N THR A 278 -7.82 -16.78 -1.10
CA THR A 278 -9.29 -16.86 -1.25
C THR A 278 -9.95 -17.53 -0.05
N PHE A 279 -9.81 -18.86 0.07
CA PHE A 279 -10.51 -19.67 1.06
C PHE A 279 -9.53 -20.51 1.89
N ARG A 280 -10.03 -20.98 3.02
CA ARG A 280 -9.40 -21.97 3.88
C ARG A 280 -9.99 -23.35 3.58
N GLY A 281 -9.19 -24.41 3.70
CA GLY A 281 -9.78 -25.76 3.72
C GLY A 281 -10.57 -26.05 5.01
N ASP A 282 -11.18 -27.22 5.05
CA ASP A 282 -12.22 -27.58 6.02
C ASP A 282 -11.79 -27.46 7.50
N THR A 283 -12.80 -27.29 8.36
CA THR A 283 -12.63 -27.46 9.80
C THR A 283 -12.53 -28.95 10.15
N VAL A 284 -11.81 -29.26 11.23
CA VAL A 284 -11.78 -30.59 11.83
C VAL A 284 -12.25 -30.46 13.28
N ASN A 285 -13.35 -31.12 13.64
CA ASN A 285 -14.00 -31.00 14.96
C ASN A 285 -14.34 -29.53 15.33
N GLY A 286 -14.90 -28.76 14.41
CA GLY A 286 -15.21 -27.33 14.64
C GLY A 286 -13.97 -26.45 14.85
N GLN A 287 -12.76 -26.94 14.53
CA GLN A 287 -11.51 -26.19 14.60
C GLN A 287 -10.92 -26.00 13.20
N GLU A 288 -10.66 -24.74 12.85
CA GLU A 288 -10.04 -24.38 11.58
C GLU A 288 -8.60 -24.94 11.47
N VAL A 289 -8.30 -25.70 10.42
CA VAL A 289 -6.95 -26.23 10.20
C VAL A 289 -5.98 -25.09 9.86
N GLN A 290 -4.99 -24.83 10.72
CA GLN A 290 -3.95 -23.83 10.49
C GLN A 290 -2.94 -24.32 9.44
N GLY A 291 -2.48 -23.40 8.58
CA GLY A 291 -1.52 -23.72 7.51
C GLY A 291 -2.08 -24.52 6.33
N PHE A 292 -3.41 -24.55 6.16
CA PHE A 292 -4.10 -25.24 5.05
C PHE A 292 -4.99 -24.25 4.29
N ASN A 293 -4.34 -23.26 3.66
CA ASN A 293 -4.98 -22.12 2.99
C ASN A 293 -4.82 -22.22 1.47
N PHE A 294 -5.73 -21.58 0.71
CA PHE A 294 -5.75 -21.61 -0.74
C PHE A 294 -5.69 -20.22 -1.38
N ALA A 295 -5.07 -20.16 -2.56
CA ALA A 295 -4.98 -18.97 -3.38
C ALA A 295 -5.34 -19.24 -4.85
N VAL A 296 -6.03 -18.29 -5.49
CA VAL A 296 -6.30 -18.28 -6.93
C VAL A 296 -4.99 -17.96 -7.67
N PRO A 297 -4.54 -18.76 -8.66
CA PRO A 297 -3.28 -18.51 -9.38
C PRO A 297 -3.28 -17.17 -10.13
N VAL A 298 -2.15 -16.44 -10.12
CA VAL A 298 -2.07 -15.15 -10.81
C VAL A 298 -2.32 -15.26 -12.33
N ASN A 299 -2.06 -16.40 -12.96
CA ASN A 299 -2.40 -16.57 -14.38
C ASN A 299 -3.92 -16.65 -14.61
N THR A 300 -4.69 -17.14 -13.65
CA THR A 300 -6.16 -17.03 -13.65
C THR A 300 -6.60 -15.59 -13.43
N VAL A 301 -5.97 -14.86 -12.50
CA VAL A 301 -6.23 -13.42 -12.26
C VAL A 301 -5.99 -12.58 -13.51
N LYS A 302 -4.93 -12.88 -14.28
CA LYS A 302 -4.63 -12.20 -15.56
C LYS A 302 -5.76 -12.31 -16.59
N GLU A 303 -6.56 -13.38 -16.57
CA GLU A 303 -7.71 -13.50 -17.47
C GLU A 303 -8.71 -12.35 -17.26
N PHE A 304 -9.02 -12.05 -16.00
CA PHE A 304 -9.95 -10.99 -15.60
C PHE A 304 -9.33 -9.60 -15.75
N VAL A 305 -8.05 -9.43 -15.41
CA VAL A 305 -7.29 -8.19 -15.67
C VAL A 305 -7.33 -7.81 -17.16
N ASN A 306 -7.22 -8.80 -18.06
CA ASN A 306 -7.35 -8.57 -19.50
C ASN A 306 -8.80 -8.24 -19.92
N GLN A 307 -9.82 -8.88 -19.33
CA GLN A 307 -11.24 -8.57 -19.58
C GLN A 307 -11.60 -7.14 -19.17
N ALA A 308 -11.12 -6.69 -18.01
CA ALA A 308 -11.26 -5.32 -17.51
C ALA A 308 -10.46 -4.27 -18.30
N GLY A 309 -9.67 -4.68 -19.31
CA GLY A 309 -8.82 -3.78 -20.11
C GLY A 309 -7.63 -3.17 -19.36
N ALA A 310 -7.36 -3.64 -18.14
CA ALA A 310 -6.34 -3.11 -17.24
C ALA A 310 -4.92 -3.45 -17.70
N LYS A 311 -3.95 -2.61 -17.33
CA LYS A 311 -2.53 -2.78 -17.72
C LYS A 311 -1.63 -2.76 -16.50
N ASN A 312 -1.07 -3.92 -16.14
CA ASN A 312 -0.14 -3.98 -15.02
C ASN A 312 1.15 -3.20 -15.34
N LYS A 313 1.37 -2.08 -14.64
CA LYS A 313 2.52 -1.20 -14.85
C LYS A 313 2.89 -0.50 -13.54
N THR A 314 4.20 -0.48 -13.25
CA THR A 314 4.77 0.24 -12.10
C THR A 314 4.52 1.75 -12.19
N SER A 315 4.17 2.35 -11.06
CA SER A 315 3.92 3.79 -10.93
C SER A 315 5.21 4.60 -10.78
N GLU A 316 5.17 5.89 -11.07
CA GLU A 316 6.27 6.82 -10.79
C GLU A 316 6.54 6.93 -9.28
N THR A 317 5.48 6.82 -8.46
CA THR A 317 5.52 6.70 -6.99
C THR A 317 6.35 5.51 -6.54
N ASP A 318 6.11 4.32 -7.09
CA ASP A 318 6.89 3.11 -6.80
C ASP A 318 8.38 3.30 -7.15
N GLU A 319 8.67 3.89 -8.31
CA GLU A 319 10.05 4.08 -8.79
C GLU A 319 10.80 5.06 -7.86
N LEU A 320 10.23 6.24 -7.59
CA LEU A 320 10.82 7.24 -6.69
C LEU A 320 10.94 6.73 -5.24
N TYR A 321 9.92 6.03 -4.72
CA TYR A 321 9.94 5.50 -3.36
C TYR A 321 11.00 4.42 -3.18
N ARG A 322 11.14 3.48 -4.13
CA ARG A 322 12.16 2.42 -4.09
C ARG A 322 13.58 2.98 -4.24
N GLU A 323 13.78 4.03 -5.03
CA GLU A 323 15.03 4.77 -5.07
C GLU A 323 15.34 5.45 -3.74
N GLY A 324 14.37 6.17 -3.16
CA GLY A 324 14.49 6.82 -1.84
C GLY A 324 14.85 5.83 -0.73
N LEU A 325 14.15 4.70 -0.64
CA LEU A 325 14.46 3.61 0.29
C LEU A 325 15.88 3.05 0.09
N THR A 326 16.28 2.84 -1.17
CA THR A 326 17.63 2.34 -1.50
C THR A 326 18.73 3.30 -1.06
N LEU A 327 18.51 4.61 -1.24
CA LEU A 327 19.42 5.67 -0.77
C LEU A 327 19.43 5.77 0.76
N TYR A 328 18.26 5.76 1.40
CA TYR A 328 18.08 5.85 2.85
C TYR A 328 18.79 4.71 3.58
N TRP A 329 18.53 3.45 3.19
CA TRP A 329 19.18 2.28 3.80
C TRP A 329 20.68 2.17 3.50
N ALA A 330 21.16 2.83 2.44
CA ALA A 330 22.58 2.94 2.15
C ALA A 330 23.26 4.12 2.87
N GLY A 331 22.50 5.00 3.55
CA GLY A 331 22.98 6.15 4.32
C GLY A 331 23.17 7.45 3.52
N TYR A 332 22.50 7.60 2.38
CA TYR A 332 22.48 8.82 1.57
C TYR A 332 21.22 9.62 1.87
N TYR A 333 21.05 10.02 3.13
CA TYR A 333 19.80 10.57 3.67
C TYR A 333 19.32 11.83 2.95
N LYS A 334 20.23 12.69 2.48
CA LYS A 334 19.86 13.89 1.70
C LYS A 334 19.24 13.51 0.35
N ASN A 335 19.91 12.66 -0.44
CA ASN A 335 19.38 12.20 -1.73
C ASN A 335 18.08 11.37 -1.55
N ALA A 336 17.94 10.68 -0.43
CA ALA A 336 16.71 9.97 -0.08
C ALA A 336 15.55 10.93 0.21
N LEU A 337 15.79 12.01 0.97
CA LEU A 337 14.81 13.04 1.26
C LEU A 337 14.28 13.68 -0.03
N GLU A 338 15.16 14.08 -0.95
CA GLU A 338 14.80 14.63 -2.27
C GLU A 338 13.87 13.69 -3.08
N LYS A 339 13.98 12.36 -2.88
CA LYS A 339 13.10 11.34 -3.49
C LYS A 339 11.79 11.16 -2.72
N PHE A 340 11.81 11.23 -1.40
CA PHE A 340 10.59 11.13 -0.59
C PHE A 340 9.70 12.37 -0.72
N GLU A 341 10.28 13.57 -0.78
CA GLU A 341 9.59 14.82 -1.15
C GLU A 341 9.03 14.78 -2.59
N ALA A 342 9.63 13.98 -3.49
CA ALA A 342 9.08 13.77 -4.83
C ALA A 342 7.86 12.86 -4.81
N VAL A 343 7.86 11.80 -3.99
CA VAL A 343 6.69 10.94 -3.74
C VAL A 343 5.54 11.74 -3.14
N GLU A 344 5.78 12.48 -2.05
CA GLU A 344 4.77 13.31 -1.38
C GLU A 344 4.10 14.30 -2.36
N ARG A 345 4.86 14.91 -3.27
CA ARG A 345 4.31 15.84 -4.28
C ARG A 345 3.45 15.19 -5.37
N ILE A 346 3.58 13.88 -5.63
CA ILE A 346 2.79 13.18 -6.65
C ILE A 346 1.73 12.24 -6.09
N PHE A 347 1.86 11.84 -4.83
CA PHE A 347 0.91 11.02 -4.08
C PHE A 347 1.03 11.35 -2.57
N PRO A 348 0.38 12.44 -2.09
CA PRO A 348 0.59 12.97 -0.73
C PRO A 348 0.25 11.97 0.39
N ASN A 349 -0.83 11.22 0.22
CA ASN A 349 -1.34 10.29 1.24
C ASN A 349 -0.64 8.92 1.16
N HIS A 350 0.66 8.91 0.87
CA HIS A 350 1.47 7.69 0.88
C HIS A 350 1.79 7.26 2.32
N SER A 351 1.21 6.14 2.78
CA SER A 351 1.24 5.67 4.18
C SER A 351 2.59 5.81 4.88
N GLU A 352 3.68 5.44 4.21
CA GLU A 352 5.02 5.43 4.80
C GLU A 352 5.80 6.73 4.66
N ILE A 353 5.37 7.70 3.85
CA ILE A 353 6.28 8.74 3.36
C ILE A 353 6.68 9.73 4.46
N ASN A 354 5.71 10.14 5.30
CA ASN A 354 5.92 11.04 6.43
C ASN A 354 6.90 10.44 7.46
N ARG A 355 6.83 9.11 7.67
CA ARG A 355 7.78 8.34 8.49
C ARG A 355 9.19 8.39 7.89
N TYR A 356 9.33 8.33 6.56
CA TYR A 356 10.64 8.34 5.91
C TYR A 356 11.25 9.73 5.73
N ILE A 357 10.46 10.76 5.39
CA ILE A 357 10.87 12.18 5.37
C ILE A 357 11.43 12.55 6.74
N SER A 358 10.62 12.40 7.81
CA SER A 358 11.02 12.81 9.15
C SER A 358 12.19 12.01 9.74
N ASN A 359 12.49 10.82 9.21
CA ASN A 359 13.67 10.04 9.61
C ASN A 359 14.92 10.31 8.73
N ALA A 360 14.74 10.89 7.54
CA ALA A 360 15.83 11.37 6.69
C ALA A 360 16.30 12.76 7.13
N GLU A 361 15.37 13.68 7.42
CA GLU A 361 15.66 15.02 7.97
C GLU A 361 16.56 14.95 9.21
N LYS A 362 16.16 14.13 10.21
CA LYS A 362 16.88 13.94 11.48
C LYS A 362 18.30 13.37 11.32
N LYS A 363 18.68 12.92 10.12
CA LYS A 363 19.98 12.34 9.78
C LYS A 363 20.66 13.04 8.61
N VAL A 364 20.16 14.19 8.16
CA VAL A 364 20.69 14.86 6.95
C VAL A 364 22.17 15.22 7.11
N ASP A 365 22.60 15.60 8.32
CA ASP A 365 24.00 15.88 8.67
C ASP A 365 24.90 14.61 8.72
N GLU A 366 24.30 13.42 8.85
CA GLU A 366 25.00 12.12 8.75
C GLU A 366 25.07 11.59 7.30
N SER A 367 24.48 12.30 6.33
CA SER A 367 24.35 11.82 4.95
C SER A 367 25.71 11.63 4.26
N LYS A 368 25.89 10.44 3.68
CA LYS A 368 27.01 10.18 2.75
C LYS A 368 26.90 11.04 1.50
N THR A 369 28.05 11.42 0.95
CA THR A 369 28.14 12.12 -0.34
C THR A 369 27.95 11.15 -1.50
N LEU A 370 26.92 11.36 -2.31
CA LEU A 370 26.73 10.63 -3.56
C LEU A 370 27.58 11.28 -4.67
N TRP A 371 28.75 10.72 -4.95
CA TRP A 371 29.77 11.35 -5.81
C TRP A 371 29.32 11.57 -7.27
N THR A 372 28.31 10.82 -7.76
CA THR A 372 27.72 11.02 -9.10
C THR A 372 27.10 12.40 -9.27
N ASP A 373 26.62 13.02 -8.20
CA ASP A 373 26.05 14.38 -8.23
C ASP A 373 27.11 15.43 -8.63
N TYR A 374 28.39 15.08 -8.46
CA TYR A 374 29.57 15.88 -8.79
C TYR A 374 30.24 15.45 -10.10
N GLN A 375 29.64 14.56 -10.89
CA GLN A 375 30.22 14.02 -12.14
C GLN A 375 30.73 15.11 -13.10
N THR A 376 29.96 16.19 -13.30
CA THR A 376 30.37 17.33 -14.12
C THR A 376 31.60 18.04 -13.54
N LEU A 377 31.69 18.17 -12.21
CA LEU A 377 32.82 18.80 -11.53
C LEU A 377 34.09 17.93 -11.65
N PHE A 378 33.97 16.61 -11.53
CA PHE A 378 35.08 15.68 -11.77
C PHE A 378 35.58 15.78 -13.22
N TYR A 379 34.71 15.73 -14.23
CA TYR A 379 35.13 15.84 -15.63
C TYR A 379 35.77 17.19 -15.98
N VAL A 380 35.27 18.29 -15.42
CA VAL A 380 35.91 19.62 -15.57
C VAL A 380 37.26 19.65 -14.84
N GLY A 381 37.36 19.09 -13.63
CA GLY A 381 38.59 19.02 -12.84
C GLY A 381 39.69 18.18 -13.52
N ASP A 382 39.36 16.95 -13.93
CA ASP A 382 40.24 16.05 -14.68
C ASP A 382 40.69 16.69 -16.00
N GLY A 383 39.77 17.36 -16.71
CA GLY A 383 40.07 18.09 -17.95
C GLY A 383 41.03 19.28 -17.76
N ILE A 384 40.82 20.09 -16.71
CA ILE A 384 41.73 21.19 -16.35
C ILE A 384 43.09 20.64 -15.91
N ALA A 385 43.13 19.57 -15.12
CA ALA A 385 44.38 18.92 -14.70
C ALA A 385 45.17 18.39 -15.92
N ALA A 386 44.48 17.75 -16.87
CA ALA A 386 45.09 17.30 -18.13
C ALA A 386 45.64 18.46 -18.96
N LEU A 387 44.90 19.57 -19.08
CA LEU A 387 45.34 20.78 -19.80
C LEU A 387 46.58 21.41 -19.15
N VAL A 388 46.58 21.60 -17.83
CA VAL A 388 47.70 22.16 -17.07
C VAL A 388 48.96 21.29 -17.22
N ILE A 389 48.81 19.96 -17.17
CA ILE A 389 49.92 19.02 -17.30
C ILE A 389 50.47 18.99 -18.74
N LEU A 390 49.60 19.07 -19.76
CA LEU A 390 50.02 19.30 -21.15
C LEU A 390 50.83 20.59 -21.31
N LEU A 391 50.34 21.71 -20.75
CA LEU A 391 51.04 23.00 -20.78
C LEU A 391 52.40 22.94 -20.08
N LEU A 392 52.51 22.22 -18.94
CA LEU A 392 53.79 22.03 -18.23
C LEU A 392 54.77 21.12 -19.00
N MET A 393 54.29 20.09 -19.69
CA MET A 393 55.13 19.30 -20.61
C MET A 393 55.63 20.15 -21.79
N LEU A 394 54.77 20.99 -22.34
CA LEU A 394 55.11 21.88 -23.46
C LEU A 394 56.13 22.96 -23.01
N PHE A 395 55.92 23.57 -21.85
CA PHE A 395 56.83 24.53 -21.22
C PHE A 395 58.22 23.95 -20.92
N THR A 396 58.28 22.73 -20.36
CA THR A 396 59.56 22.06 -20.05
C THR A 396 60.33 21.60 -21.29
N PHE A 397 59.69 21.49 -22.45
CA PHE A 397 60.37 21.34 -23.75
C PHE A 397 60.83 22.68 -24.34
N VAL A 398 60.01 23.72 -24.29
CA VAL A 398 60.24 25.00 -25.02
C VAL A 398 61.23 25.95 -24.33
N MET A 399 61.36 25.90 -22.99
CA MET A 399 62.19 26.87 -22.24
C MET A 399 63.72 26.77 -22.46
N LYS A 400 64.25 27.71 -23.25
CA LYS A 400 65.62 28.27 -23.14
C LYS A 400 65.58 29.52 -22.21
N PRO A 401 66.64 29.82 -21.44
CA PRO A 401 66.63 30.97 -20.52
C PRO A 401 66.93 32.31 -21.20
N LYS A 402 66.24 33.37 -20.75
CA LYS A 402 66.68 34.77 -20.78
C LYS A 402 66.23 35.47 -19.48
N GLN A 403 66.96 36.50 -19.07
CA GLN A 403 66.77 37.19 -17.79
C GLN A 403 65.81 38.40 -17.86
N PRO A 404 65.31 38.92 -16.71
CA PRO A 404 64.10 39.75 -16.64
C PRO A 404 64.34 41.28 -16.62
N GLN A 405 63.25 42.04 -16.66
CA GLN A 405 63.15 43.44 -16.22
C GLN A 405 61.92 43.63 -15.28
N LEU A 406 61.77 44.83 -14.69
CA LEU A 406 61.10 45.07 -13.40
C LEU A 406 60.01 46.17 -13.40
N ALA A 407 59.21 46.17 -12.32
CA ALA A 407 58.34 47.25 -11.80
C ALA A 407 57.05 47.56 -12.61
N VAL A 408 56.00 48.25 -12.10
CA VAL A 408 55.76 49.01 -10.83
C VAL A 408 54.38 48.58 -10.22
N ALA A 409 54.01 49.03 -9.00
CA ALA A 409 52.77 48.63 -8.29
C ALA A 409 51.90 49.81 -7.76
N ALA A 410 50.57 49.57 -7.59
CA ALA A 410 49.57 50.30 -6.79
C ALA A 410 48.17 49.62 -6.95
N ALA A 411 47.06 49.90 -6.23
CA ALA A 411 46.75 50.14 -4.80
C ALA A 411 45.19 50.26 -4.65
N SER A 412 44.56 49.86 -3.52
CA SER A 412 43.08 49.84 -3.30
C SER A 412 42.56 50.97 -2.39
N PRO A 413 41.23 51.31 -2.31
CA PRO A 413 40.32 50.70 -1.29
C PRO A 413 38.78 50.71 -1.64
N ALA A 414 37.87 50.58 -0.64
CA ALA A 414 36.37 50.52 -0.67
C ALA A 414 35.78 51.24 0.61
N PRO A 415 34.57 51.00 1.23
CA PRO A 415 33.37 50.12 0.97
C PRO A 415 31.94 50.68 1.38
N ALA A 416 30.90 49.80 1.48
CA ALA A 416 29.80 49.77 2.51
C ALA A 416 28.32 50.29 2.20
N PRO A 417 27.30 50.24 3.14
CA PRO A 417 25.96 49.57 2.99
C PRO A 417 24.74 50.49 3.43
N PRO A 418 23.62 50.15 4.17
CA PRO A 418 22.88 48.89 4.54
C PRO A 418 21.29 48.96 4.53
N ALA A 419 20.59 47.92 5.08
CA ALA A 419 19.27 47.90 5.81
C ALA A 419 17.91 48.12 5.06
N ALA A 420 16.69 47.69 5.49
CA ALA A 420 16.17 46.71 6.51
C ALA A 420 14.64 46.40 6.28
N ALA A 421 13.97 45.58 7.13
CA ALA A 421 12.54 45.13 7.02
C ALA A 421 11.63 45.60 8.19
N PRO A 422 10.27 45.47 8.11
CA PRO A 422 9.50 44.56 9.01
C PRO A 422 8.11 44.03 8.48
N THR A 423 7.29 43.42 9.36
CA THR A 423 5.94 42.78 9.15
C THR A 423 4.92 43.24 10.26
N PRO A 424 3.85 42.49 10.67
CA PRO A 424 2.55 42.05 10.09
C PRO A 424 1.37 42.81 10.81
N PRO A 425 0.16 42.28 11.19
CA PRO A 425 -0.72 41.13 10.83
C PRO A 425 -2.10 41.66 10.26
N PRO A 426 -3.40 41.30 10.61
CA PRO A 426 -4.07 40.33 11.52
C PRO A 426 -5.12 39.39 10.82
N ALA A 427 -6.20 38.96 11.50
CA ALA A 427 -7.34 38.13 11.03
C ALA A 427 -8.72 38.67 11.53
N PRO A 428 -9.90 38.06 11.19
CA PRO A 428 -10.49 36.99 12.04
C PRO A 428 -11.35 35.91 11.30
N ALA A 429 -11.94 34.96 12.05
CA ALA A 429 -12.99 33.98 11.65
C ALA A 429 -14.42 34.44 12.08
N PRO A 430 -15.55 33.68 11.96
CA PRO A 430 -15.84 32.40 12.69
C PRO A 430 -16.85 31.38 12.06
N GLU A 431 -17.11 30.24 12.77
CA GLU A 431 -18.37 29.45 12.97
C GLU A 431 -19.25 28.91 11.77
N ALA A 432 -20.08 27.83 11.86
CA ALA A 432 -20.25 26.66 12.76
C ALA A 432 -21.25 25.57 12.20
N LYS A 433 -21.44 24.44 12.95
CA LYS A 433 -22.28 23.21 12.76
C LYS A 433 -23.77 23.40 12.32
N PRO A 434 -24.49 22.40 11.72
CA PRO A 434 -24.96 21.06 12.26
C PRO A 434 -24.51 19.84 11.39
N GLU A 435 -24.58 18.53 11.72
CA GLU A 435 -25.36 17.64 12.66
C GLU A 435 -26.54 16.85 12.01
N ASN A 436 -26.64 15.53 12.32
CA ASN A 436 -27.63 14.46 11.97
C ASN A 436 -27.06 13.26 11.15
N THR A 437 -27.54 12.00 11.24
CA THR A 437 -27.85 11.12 12.41
C THR A 437 -28.11 9.66 11.95
N ILE A 438 -27.24 8.73 12.34
CA ILE A 438 -27.33 7.24 12.29
C ILE A 438 -26.57 6.76 13.56
N PRO A 439 -26.78 5.54 14.12
CA PRO A 439 -26.13 5.14 15.36
C PRO A 439 -24.60 5.13 15.31
N ASP A 440 -24.00 5.87 16.24
CA ASP A 440 -22.58 5.91 16.56
C ASP A 440 -22.21 4.66 17.37
N LEU A 441 -21.43 3.75 16.78
CA LEU A 441 -21.08 2.44 17.35
C LEU A 441 -19.69 2.46 18.00
N ASN A 442 -18.82 3.39 17.61
CA ASN A 442 -17.49 3.59 18.19
C ASN A 442 -17.48 4.64 19.32
N ASN A 443 -18.54 5.45 19.44
CA ASN A 443 -18.82 6.49 20.43
C ASN A 443 -17.98 7.79 20.27
N ASP A 444 -17.61 8.18 19.03
CA ASP A 444 -16.81 9.38 18.70
C ASP A 444 -17.62 10.64 18.28
N GLY A 445 -18.94 10.49 18.06
CA GLY A 445 -19.84 11.57 17.66
C GLY A 445 -19.99 11.77 16.15
N LYS A 446 -19.61 10.77 15.33
CA LYS A 446 -19.87 10.71 13.88
C LYS A 446 -20.57 9.40 13.52
N ILE A 447 -20.82 9.23 12.22
CA ILE A 447 -21.02 7.93 11.60
C ILE A 447 -19.96 7.83 10.51
N ASP A 448 -19.07 6.87 10.61
CA ASP A 448 -18.10 6.62 9.55
C ASP A 448 -17.84 5.13 9.31
N ILE A 449 -16.80 4.83 8.54
CA ILE A 449 -16.52 3.48 8.07
C ILE A 449 -16.10 2.58 9.24
N GLN A 450 -15.60 3.13 10.35
CA GLN A 450 -15.25 2.34 11.52
C GLN A 450 -16.49 1.73 12.21
N ASP A 451 -17.65 2.42 12.18
CA ASP A 451 -18.92 1.87 12.68
C ASP A 451 -19.41 0.71 11.81
N ILE A 452 -19.28 0.87 10.48
CA ILE A 452 -19.62 -0.17 9.50
C ILE A 452 -18.71 -1.38 9.71
N LEU A 453 -17.39 -1.19 9.80
CA LEU A 453 -16.43 -2.27 10.04
C LEU A 453 -16.70 -3.00 11.36
N LEU A 454 -17.06 -2.29 12.43
CA LEU A 454 -17.40 -2.88 13.72
C LEU A 454 -18.74 -3.66 13.68
N ALA A 455 -19.72 -3.21 12.88
CA ALA A 455 -20.94 -3.96 12.62
C ALA A 455 -20.66 -5.26 11.82
N LEU A 456 -19.82 -5.18 10.78
CA LEU A 456 -19.42 -6.34 9.98
C LEU A 456 -18.59 -7.36 10.79
N GLN A 457 -17.74 -6.91 11.71
CA GLN A 457 -17.03 -7.80 12.64
C GLN A 457 -18.02 -8.58 13.51
N LYS A 458 -19.01 -7.91 14.11
CA LYS A 458 -20.05 -8.56 14.95
C LYS A 458 -20.84 -9.61 14.17
N GLN A 459 -21.21 -9.30 12.92
CA GLN A 459 -21.85 -10.25 12.01
C GLN A 459 -20.98 -11.50 11.78
N GLN A 460 -19.68 -11.30 11.50
CA GLN A 460 -18.72 -12.39 11.28
C GLN A 460 -18.46 -13.21 12.55
N GLU A 461 -18.44 -12.60 13.73
CA GLU A 461 -18.32 -13.33 15.01
C GLU A 461 -19.54 -14.21 15.31
N GLN A 462 -20.74 -13.82 14.87
CA GLN A 462 -21.96 -14.61 15.02
C GLN A 462 -21.94 -15.85 14.12
N GLN A 463 -21.67 -15.66 12.82
CA GLN A 463 -21.55 -16.77 11.84
C GLN A 463 -20.49 -17.82 12.21
N ASN A 464 -19.51 -17.45 13.05
CA ASN A 464 -18.47 -18.33 13.59
C ASN A 464 -18.84 -18.98 14.94
N LYS A 465 -20.00 -18.68 15.53
CA LYS A 465 -20.62 -19.43 16.63
C LYS A 465 -21.56 -20.49 16.07
N ASP A 466 -22.45 -20.10 15.15
CA ASP A 466 -23.49 -20.99 14.59
C ASP A 466 -22.86 -22.24 13.96
N LYS A 467 -21.74 -22.07 13.22
CA LYS A 467 -20.89 -23.15 12.66
C LYS A 467 -20.09 -23.98 13.69
N LYS A 468 -20.42 -23.92 14.98
CA LYS A 468 -19.89 -24.78 16.04
C LYS A 468 -20.97 -25.56 16.79
N ASP A 469 -22.23 -25.17 16.62
CA ASP A 469 -23.38 -25.82 17.26
C ASP A 469 -24.13 -26.76 16.27
N GLU A 470 -23.69 -26.81 15.00
CA GLU A 470 -23.86 -27.93 14.05
C GLU A 470 -22.68 -28.93 14.11
#